data_AF-A0A2E1BQK1-F1
#
_entry.id   AF-A0A2E1BQK1-F1
#
_cell.length_a   1.000
_cell.length_b   1.000
_cell.length_c   1.000
_cell.angle_alpha   90.00
_cell.angle_beta   90.00
_cell.angle_gamma   90.00
#
_symmetry.space_group_name_H-M   'P 1'
#
loop_
_entity.id
_entity.type
_entity.pdbx_description
1 polymer ?
#
loop_
_entity_poly.entity_id
_entity_poly.type
_entity_poly.pdbx_seq_one_letter_code
_entity_poly.pdbx_strand_id
1 'polypeptide(L)'
;MKTQIFITTFLLVFATGLVHAQTRSTKGTKVILVVDKANKVTNMELFSDKMGNFDSKAFQKRHPNAKYMLGLLNGKYKTVGAAIEPLGDATITIFTDKNALPGDQFLPGDQFLPGDQFLPGDQFLPGDQFTLGNNKAQLVSRKRGQMVVRVQ
;
A
#
# COMPACT_ATOMS: atom_id res chain seq x y z
N MET A 1 -75.55 -0.17 -2.75
CA MET A 1 -74.84 0.07 -4.02
C MET A 1 -73.54 0.80 -3.66
N LYS A 2 -72.36 0.16 -3.81
CA LYS A 2 -71.40 0.36 -4.93
C LYS A 2 -70.85 1.81 -4.92
N THR A 3 -69.56 2.16 -4.84
CA THR A 3 -68.26 1.51 -5.14
C THR A 3 -67.13 2.41 -4.57
N GLN A 4 -65.95 1.84 -4.30
CA GLN A 4 -64.72 2.56 -3.90
C GLN A 4 -64.01 3.30 -5.07
N ILE A 5 -63.00 4.15 -4.75
CA ILE A 5 -61.69 4.42 -5.43
C ILE A 5 -61.11 5.73 -4.80
N PHE A 6 -60.09 5.72 -3.93
CA PHE A 6 -58.62 5.62 -4.11
C PHE A 6 -57.92 6.94 -4.54
N ILE A 7 -56.68 7.14 -4.03
CA ILE A 7 -55.55 7.95 -4.60
C ILE A 7 -55.51 9.46 -4.17
N THR A 8 -54.47 10.06 -3.57
CA THR A 8 -53.16 9.66 -3.04
C THR A 8 -52.69 10.69 -2.01
N THR A 9 -52.10 10.19 -0.92
CA THR A 9 -51.25 10.90 0.03
C THR A 9 -49.99 11.42 -0.66
N PHE A 10 -49.79 12.73 -0.78
CA PHE A 10 -48.48 13.30 -1.13
C PHE A 10 -47.64 13.46 0.14
N LEU A 11 -47.22 12.32 0.69
CA LEU A 11 -46.22 12.30 1.75
C LEU A 11 -44.89 12.68 1.10
N LEU A 12 -44.45 13.91 1.33
CA LEU A 12 -43.14 14.41 0.95
C LEU A 12 -42.08 13.63 1.74
N VAL A 13 -41.70 12.44 1.22
CA VAL A 13 -40.59 11.67 1.76
C VAL A 13 -39.33 12.47 1.47
N PHE A 14 -38.85 13.18 2.49
CA PHE A 14 -37.50 13.69 2.59
C PHE A 14 -36.56 12.50 2.38
N ALA A 15 -36.11 12.31 1.14
CA ALA A 15 -34.99 11.44 0.85
C ALA A 15 -33.74 12.11 1.43
N THR A 16 -33.56 12.00 2.75
CA THR A 16 -32.24 12.14 3.34
C THR A 16 -31.43 11.00 2.78
N GLY A 17 -30.75 11.28 1.66
CA GLY A 17 -29.67 10.45 1.19
C GLY A 17 -28.67 10.37 2.34
N LEU A 18 -28.74 9.27 3.09
CA LEU A 18 -27.58 8.78 3.81
C LEU A 18 -26.57 8.46 2.72
N VAL A 19 -25.80 9.48 2.35
CA VAL A 19 -24.51 9.31 1.70
C VAL A 19 -23.71 8.51 2.71
N HIS A 20 -23.83 7.18 2.60
CA HIS A 20 -22.85 6.28 3.15
C HIS A 20 -21.61 6.53 2.31
N ALA A 21 -20.88 7.58 2.66
CA ALA A 21 -19.48 7.65 2.35
C ALA A 21 -18.90 6.40 3.00
N GLN A 22 -18.81 5.32 2.22
CA GLN A 22 -18.15 4.12 2.66
C GLN A 22 -16.69 4.55 2.85
N THR A 23 -16.32 4.83 4.09
CA THR A 23 -14.92 4.98 4.45
C THR A 23 -14.29 3.66 4.09
N ARG A 24 -13.59 3.62 2.96
CA ARG A 24 -12.77 2.49 2.55
C ARG A 24 -11.69 2.37 3.62
N SER A 25 -12.02 1.69 4.72
CA SER A 25 -11.05 1.25 5.71
C SER A 25 -10.17 0.25 4.98
N THR A 26 -9.09 0.74 4.41
CA THR A 26 -7.97 -0.10 4.01
C THR A 26 -7.40 -0.63 5.32
N LYS A 27 -7.91 -1.77 5.81
CA LYS A 27 -7.53 -2.41 7.08
C LYS A 27 -6.04 -2.77 7.20
N GLY A 28 -5.25 -2.51 6.15
CA GLY A 28 -3.82 -2.76 6.12
C GLY A 28 -3.01 -1.62 6.72
N THR A 29 -1.99 -1.98 7.47
CA THR A 29 -0.97 -1.07 8.00
C THR A 29 -0.19 -0.47 6.84
N LYS A 30 -0.14 0.87 6.75
CA LYS A 30 0.70 1.55 5.76
C LYS A 30 2.16 1.38 6.15
N VAL A 31 2.96 0.94 5.19
CA VAL A 31 4.39 0.67 5.38
C VAL A 31 5.18 1.29 4.25
N ILE A 32 6.46 1.57 4.50
CA ILE A 32 7.41 2.01 3.50
C ILE A 32 8.42 0.88 3.32
N LEU A 33 8.53 0.39 2.09
CA LEU A 33 9.58 -0.54 1.71
C LEU A 33 10.79 0.26 1.25
N VAL A 34 11.93 -0.01 1.84
CA VAL A 34 13.23 0.54 1.44
C VAL A 34 13.87 -0.43 0.48
N VAL A 35 14.15 0.04 -0.73
CA VAL A 35 14.64 -0.75 -1.85
C VAL A 35 16.01 -0.23 -2.25
N ASP A 36 17.00 -1.12 -2.35
CA ASP A 36 18.35 -0.75 -2.77
C ASP A 36 18.47 -0.58 -4.30
N LYS A 37 19.66 -0.19 -4.77
CA LYS A 37 19.97 -0.05 -6.20
C LYS A 37 19.92 -1.38 -6.97
N ALA A 38 20.05 -2.51 -6.26
CA ALA A 38 19.89 -3.84 -6.82
C ALA A 38 18.43 -4.31 -6.76
N ASN A 39 17.49 -3.40 -6.48
CA ASN A 39 16.06 -3.63 -6.47
C ASN A 39 15.60 -4.68 -5.43
N LYS A 40 16.35 -4.83 -4.35
CA LYS A 40 16.02 -5.70 -3.22
C LYS A 40 15.41 -4.89 -2.08
N VAL A 41 14.37 -5.44 -1.45
CA VAL A 41 13.78 -4.85 -0.25
C VAL A 41 14.71 -5.14 0.92
N THR A 42 15.43 -4.13 1.38
CA THR A 42 16.40 -4.24 2.48
C THR A 42 15.76 -3.97 3.84
N ASN A 43 14.73 -3.12 3.88
CA ASN A 43 14.04 -2.77 5.11
C ASN A 43 12.57 -2.45 4.87
N MET A 44 11.76 -2.55 5.92
CA MET A 44 10.36 -2.10 5.95
C MET A 44 10.12 -1.32 7.24
N GLU A 45 9.54 -0.14 7.15
CA GLU A 45 9.16 0.66 8.32
C GLU A 45 7.68 1.05 8.25
N LEU A 46 7.11 1.43 9.39
CA LEU A 46 5.75 1.98 9.42
C LEU A 46 5.74 3.35 8.75
N PHE A 47 4.69 3.62 7.97
CA PHE A 47 4.51 4.92 7.32
C PHE A 47 4.25 6.05 8.32
N SER A 48 3.77 5.73 9.53
CA SER A 48 3.55 6.72 10.58
C SER A 48 3.94 6.12 11.92
N ASP A 49 4.42 6.96 12.81
CA ASP A 49 4.65 6.57 14.19
C ASP A 49 3.32 6.35 14.94
N LYS A 50 3.40 5.95 16.22
CA LYS A 50 2.23 5.69 17.06
C LYS A 50 1.34 6.94 17.28
N MET A 51 1.85 8.12 16.99
CA MET A 51 1.16 9.41 17.11
C MET A 51 0.62 9.92 15.76
N GLY A 52 0.84 9.16 14.67
CA GLY A 52 0.39 9.53 13.33
C GLY A 52 1.34 10.45 12.57
N ASN A 53 2.53 10.72 13.10
CA ASN A 53 3.52 11.60 12.48
C ASN A 53 4.51 10.80 11.63
N PHE A 54 5.00 11.42 10.55
CA PHE A 54 6.04 10.86 9.70
C PHE A 54 7.05 11.93 9.31
N ASP A 55 8.30 11.76 9.75
CA ASP A 55 9.41 12.64 9.39
C ASP A 55 10.16 12.05 8.18
N SER A 56 9.82 12.57 6.99
CA SER A 56 10.44 12.14 5.73
C SER A 56 11.94 12.45 5.69
N LYS A 57 12.39 13.57 6.26
CA LYS A 57 13.81 13.97 6.23
C LYS A 57 14.65 13.06 7.11
N ALA A 58 14.20 12.79 8.33
CA ALA A 58 14.87 11.86 9.22
C ALA A 58 14.87 10.43 8.64
N PHE A 59 13.78 10.02 8.00
CA PHE A 59 13.69 8.72 7.33
C PHE A 59 14.69 8.59 6.18
N GLN A 60 14.75 9.56 5.27
CA GLN A 60 15.70 9.56 4.15
C GLN A 60 17.15 9.59 4.63
N LYS A 61 17.46 10.34 5.70
CA LYS A 61 18.80 10.39 6.30
C LYS A 61 19.24 9.02 6.85
N ARG A 62 18.32 8.21 7.36
CA ARG A 62 18.60 6.84 7.81
C ARG A 62 18.76 5.86 6.66
N HIS A 63 18.11 6.12 5.52
CA HIS A 63 18.12 5.26 4.33
C HIS A 63 18.62 6.00 3.09
N PRO A 64 19.87 6.50 3.07
CA PRO A 64 20.39 7.25 1.92
C PRO A 64 20.53 6.35 0.69
N ASN A 65 20.34 6.92 -0.51
CA ASN A 65 20.50 6.22 -1.80
C ASN A 65 19.57 5.01 -1.99
N ALA A 66 18.39 5.01 -1.38
CA ALA A 66 17.38 3.98 -1.53
C ALA A 66 16.13 4.51 -2.23
N LYS A 67 15.41 3.62 -2.92
CA LYS A 67 14.07 3.86 -3.44
C LYS A 67 13.05 3.52 -2.35
N TYR A 68 12.01 4.33 -2.23
CA TYR A 68 10.97 4.13 -1.22
C TYR A 68 9.65 3.79 -1.89
N MET A 69 9.03 2.71 -1.45
CA MET A 69 7.81 2.21 -2.08
C MET A 69 6.72 2.08 -1.05
N LEU A 70 5.53 2.58 -1.42
CA LEU A 70 4.40 2.50 -0.52
C LEU A 70 3.86 1.08 -0.50
N GLY A 71 3.57 0.57 0.70
CA GLY A 71 2.93 -0.72 0.89
C GLY A 71 1.74 -0.67 1.83
N LEU A 72 0.85 -1.65 1.69
CA LEU A 72 -0.17 -2.01 2.68
C LEU A 72 0.11 -3.42 3.18
N LEU A 73 0.44 -3.54 4.46
CA LEU A 73 0.64 -4.81 5.15
C LEU A 73 -0.68 -5.24 5.80
N ASN A 74 -1.16 -6.42 5.46
CA ASN A 74 -2.28 -7.10 6.11
C ASN A 74 -1.76 -8.35 6.83
N GLY A 75 -1.85 -8.37 8.15
CA GLY A 75 -1.38 -9.49 8.96
C GLY A 75 -0.64 -9.00 10.21
N LYS A 76 -0.08 -9.95 10.95
CA LYS A 76 0.73 -9.66 12.13
C LYS A 76 2.13 -9.24 11.70
N TYR A 77 2.75 -8.39 12.50
CA TYR A 77 4.16 -8.02 12.36
C TYR A 77 4.74 -7.76 13.74
N LYS A 78 6.05 -7.88 13.88
CA LYS A 78 6.81 -7.40 15.04
C LYS A 78 7.63 -6.19 14.64
N THR A 79 7.91 -5.32 15.59
CA THR A 79 8.82 -4.17 15.40
C THR A 79 10.20 -4.55 15.90
N VAL A 80 11.23 -4.31 15.10
CA VAL A 80 12.64 -4.57 15.42
C VAL A 80 13.41 -3.27 15.21
N GLY A 81 13.62 -2.51 16.28
CA GLY A 81 14.14 -1.15 16.18
C GLY A 81 13.16 -0.22 15.45
N ALA A 82 13.61 0.42 14.37
CA ALA A 82 12.75 1.23 13.49
C ALA A 82 12.04 0.38 12.41
N ALA A 83 12.53 -0.85 12.18
CA ALA A 83 12.01 -1.76 11.18
C ALA A 83 10.79 -2.54 11.68
N ILE A 84 10.05 -3.11 10.73
CA ILE A 84 9.04 -4.12 10.98
C ILE A 84 9.37 -5.41 10.24
N GLU A 85 9.04 -6.52 10.88
CA GLU A 85 9.10 -7.84 10.29
C GLU A 85 7.69 -8.42 10.25
N PRO A 86 7.08 -8.56 9.06
CA PRO A 86 5.82 -9.29 8.92
C PRO A 86 5.99 -10.73 9.39
N LEU A 87 4.91 -11.31 9.92
CA LEU A 87 4.91 -12.64 10.53
C LEU A 87 3.85 -13.54 9.91
N GLY A 88 4.13 -14.84 9.88
CA GLY A 88 3.20 -15.85 9.38
C GLY A 88 2.84 -15.61 7.91
N ASP A 89 1.56 -15.69 7.59
CA ASP A 89 1.00 -15.51 6.24
C ASP A 89 0.68 -14.05 5.90
N ALA A 90 1.31 -13.09 6.58
CA ALA A 90 1.13 -11.67 6.31
C ALA A 90 1.32 -11.35 4.83
N THR A 91 0.41 -10.55 4.29
CA THR A 91 0.46 -10.11 2.89
C THR A 91 0.83 -8.65 2.81
N ILE A 92 1.65 -8.29 1.82
CA ILE A 92 2.03 -6.93 1.55
C ILE A 92 1.60 -6.61 0.12
N THR A 93 0.76 -5.58 -0.02
CA THR A 93 0.46 -4.98 -1.32
C THR A 93 1.45 -3.86 -1.54
N ILE A 94 2.35 -4.02 -2.51
CA ILE A 94 3.37 -3.04 -2.87
C ILE A 94 2.87 -2.23 -4.07
N PHE A 95 2.79 -0.91 -3.93
CA PHE A 95 2.44 -0.01 -5.03
C PHE A 95 3.70 0.35 -5.80
N THR A 96 3.84 -0.22 -7.00
CA THR A 96 5.06 -0.07 -7.82
C THR A 96 5.09 1.25 -8.60
N ASP A 97 3.95 1.92 -8.69
CA ASP A 97 3.74 3.19 -9.38
C ASP A 97 3.62 4.39 -8.44
N LYS A 98 3.76 4.18 -7.12
CA LYS A 98 3.63 5.23 -6.11
C LYS A 98 4.90 5.38 -5.28
N ASN A 99 5.41 6.61 -5.23
CA ASN A 99 6.42 6.97 -4.25
C ASN A 99 5.76 7.09 -2.86
N ALA A 100 6.45 6.62 -1.81
CA ALA A 100 5.96 6.70 -0.44
C ALA A 100 6.11 8.11 0.15
N LEU A 101 7.11 8.90 -0.25
CA LEU A 101 7.43 10.17 0.41
C LEU A 101 6.79 11.36 -0.33
N PRO A 102 5.96 12.19 0.35
CA PRO A 102 5.43 13.42 -0.23
C PRO A 102 6.49 14.54 -0.21
N GLY A 103 6.72 15.18 -1.36
CA GLY A 103 7.61 16.35 -1.47
C GLY A 103 9.00 16.09 -2.05
N ASP A 104 9.31 14.86 -2.48
CA ASP A 104 10.48 14.60 -3.32
C ASP A 104 10.22 15.15 -4.74
N GLN A 105 10.52 16.43 -4.91
CA GLN A 105 10.76 17.01 -6.22
C GLN A 105 12.14 16.50 -6.66
N PHE A 106 12.11 15.46 -7.51
CA PHE A 106 13.24 14.86 -8.20
C PHE A 106 14.36 15.86 -8.49
N LEU A 107 15.59 15.52 -8.10
CA LEU A 107 16.75 16.21 -8.67
C LEU A 107 16.73 15.93 -10.18
N PRO A 108 16.94 16.93 -11.07
CA PRO A 108 17.02 16.69 -12.50
C PRO A 108 18.18 15.72 -12.78
N GLY A 109 17.84 14.46 -13.10
CA GLY A 109 18.78 13.34 -13.20
C GLY A 109 18.23 12.02 -12.64
N ASP A 110 17.27 12.10 -11.72
CA ASP A 110 16.53 10.95 -11.20
C ASP A 110 15.47 10.53 -12.24
N GLN A 111 15.90 9.86 -13.31
CA GLN A 111 15.01 9.26 -14.29
C GLN A 111 14.18 8.17 -13.60
N PHE A 112 12.88 8.39 -13.46
CA PHE A 112 11.93 7.31 -13.70
C PHE A 112 11.87 7.16 -15.22
N LEU A 113 12.58 6.18 -15.77
CA LEU A 113 12.26 5.73 -17.11
C LEU A 113 10.83 5.16 -17.06
N PRO A 114 9.94 5.55 -17.98
CA PRO A 114 8.70 4.82 -18.18
C PRO A 114 9.09 3.41 -18.62
N GLY A 115 9.13 2.47 -17.68
CA GLY A 115 9.78 1.17 -17.88
C GLY A 115 10.73 0.75 -16.76
N ASP A 116 10.91 1.53 -15.68
CA ASP A 116 11.65 1.11 -14.48
C ASP A 116 10.88 0.03 -13.73
N GLN A 117 11.01 -1.18 -14.27
CA GLN A 117 10.59 -2.42 -13.68
C GLN A 117 11.21 -2.52 -12.30
N PHE A 118 10.41 -2.95 -11.32
CA PHE A 118 10.81 -3.14 -9.93
C PHE A 118 12.15 -3.89 -9.81
N LEU A 119 12.51 -4.69 -10.81
CA LEU A 119 13.75 -5.39 -11.13
C LEU A 119 13.83 -5.45 -12.68
N PRO A 120 14.98 -5.36 -13.36
CA PRO A 120 15.04 -5.41 -14.83
C PRO A 120 14.50 -6.76 -15.36
N GLY A 121 13.59 -6.71 -16.34
CA GLY A 121 12.87 -7.83 -16.97
C GLY A 121 11.57 -8.23 -16.24
N ASP A 122 10.42 -7.65 -16.61
CA ASP A 122 9.07 -8.05 -16.14
C ASP A 122 8.74 -9.53 -16.42
N GLN A 123 9.14 -10.44 -15.54
CA GLN A 123 8.73 -11.86 -15.56
C GLN A 123 8.27 -12.39 -14.21
N PHE A 124 7.93 -11.53 -13.24
CA PHE A 124 7.43 -12.05 -11.97
C PHE A 124 6.07 -12.71 -12.12
N LEU A 125 6.04 -14.03 -11.98
CA LEU A 125 4.85 -14.87 -12.01
C LEU A 125 4.37 -15.17 -10.59
N PRO A 126 3.06 -15.35 -10.38
CA PRO A 126 2.57 -15.91 -9.13
C PRO A 126 3.32 -17.20 -8.79
N GLY A 127 3.89 -17.26 -7.60
CA GLY A 127 4.75 -18.36 -7.16
C GLY A 127 6.21 -17.99 -6.97
N ASP A 128 6.68 -16.90 -7.60
CA ASP A 128 8.07 -16.47 -7.51
C ASP A 128 8.45 -16.06 -6.09
N GLN A 129 9.65 -16.46 -5.68
CA GLN A 129 10.19 -16.19 -4.35
C GLN A 129 11.18 -15.03 -4.38
N PHE A 130 11.08 -14.15 -3.40
CA PHE A 130 12.04 -13.07 -3.19
C PHE A 130 12.08 -12.70 -1.70
N THR A 131 13.06 -11.88 -1.31
CA THR A 131 13.30 -11.54 0.09
C THR A 131 12.69 -10.18 0.44
N LEU A 132 12.02 -10.11 1.59
CA LEU A 132 11.50 -8.89 2.21
C LEU A 132 12.23 -8.63 3.54
N GLY A 133 13.37 -7.94 3.46
CA GLY A 133 14.29 -7.81 4.60
C GLY A 133 14.82 -9.18 5.01
N ASN A 134 14.41 -9.68 6.18
CA ASN A 134 14.80 -11.00 6.69
C ASN A 134 13.80 -12.13 6.34
N ASN A 135 12.65 -11.79 5.77
CA ASN A 135 11.60 -12.76 5.46
C ASN A 135 11.67 -13.27 4.01
N LYS A 136 11.35 -14.55 3.80
CA LYS A 136 11.03 -15.04 2.46
C LYS A 136 9.60 -14.67 2.14
N ALA A 137 9.36 -14.24 0.90
CA ALA A 137 8.04 -13.92 0.41
C ALA A 137 7.82 -14.56 -0.95
N GLN A 138 6.56 -14.87 -1.21
CA GLN A 138 6.11 -15.38 -2.50
C GLN A 138 5.18 -14.36 -3.15
N LEU A 139 5.35 -14.12 -4.44
CA LEU A 139 4.40 -13.33 -5.21
C LEU A 139 3.08 -14.11 -5.32
N VAL A 140 1.99 -13.50 -4.85
CA VAL A 140 0.65 -14.08 -4.92
C VAL A 140 -0.08 -13.58 -6.16
N SER A 141 -0.01 -12.29 -6.44
CA SER A 141 -0.65 -11.72 -7.61
C SER A 141 0.01 -10.43 -8.04
N ARG A 142 -0.12 -10.13 -9.34
CA ARG A 142 0.36 -8.89 -9.95
C ARG A 142 -0.76 -8.23 -10.74
N LYS A 143 -0.89 -6.92 -10.58
CA LYS A 143 -1.73 -6.04 -11.40
C LYS A 143 -0.91 -4.82 -11.78
N ARG A 144 -1.38 -4.04 -12.75
CA ARG A 144 -0.69 -2.80 -13.14
C ARG A 144 -0.49 -1.89 -11.91
N GLY A 145 0.76 -1.55 -11.61
CA GLY A 145 1.11 -0.70 -10.46
C GLY A 145 1.08 -1.40 -9.09
N GLN A 146 0.73 -2.68 -9.00
CA GLN A 146 0.55 -3.38 -7.71
C GLN A 146 1.06 -4.81 -7.73
N MET A 147 1.80 -5.19 -6.69
CA MET A 147 2.19 -6.58 -6.44
C MET A 147 1.73 -6.99 -5.05
N VAL A 148 1.08 -8.13 -4.93
CA VAL A 148 0.67 -8.70 -3.65
C VAL A 148 1.55 -9.87 -3.34
N VAL A 149 2.21 -9.82 -2.20
CA VAL A 149 3.23 -10.79 -1.82
C VAL A 149 2.89 -11.32 -0.44
N ARG A 150 3.15 -12.61 -0.21
CA ARG A 150 2.83 -13.31 1.05
C ARG A 150 4.10 -13.82 1.69
N VAL A 151 4.29 -13.51 2.96
CA VAL A 151 5.39 -14.04 3.76
C VAL A 151 5.24 -15.54 3.97
N GLN A 152 6.38 -16.24 3.98
CA GLN A 152 6.52 -17.69 4.13
C GLN A 152 7.16 -18.02 5.48
#